data_AF-A0A657IWQ7-F1
#
_entry.id   AF-A0A657IWQ7-F1
#
_cell.length_a   1.000
_cell.length_b   1.000
_cell.length_c   1.000
_cell.angle_alpha   90.00
_cell.angle_beta   90.00
_cell.angle_gamma   90.00
#
_symmetry.space_group_name_H-M   'P 1'
#
loop_
_entity.id
_entity.type
_entity.pdbx_description
1 polymer ?
#
loop_
_entity_poly.entity_id
_entity_poly.type
_entity_poly.pdbx_seq_one_letter_code
_entity_poly.pdbx_strand_id
1 'polypeptide(L)'
;MITARPIPTGRRPRVRRILLALLALILGLTACGRIPTDGQVYHYAEDETSSATPTPAYSPAGPREGDDPEQILRGFFEAGTGVEDDYAVARSFLTRDLAASWSPEDETWVYRDGITVEGDGGQDRLRAEIPVATHVDDRGIATSYDEPDTRTLHVGFTRVDGQWRISSIPNGTALTRTQFERLFRSFSLYFYDPTYTYAVPDIRWFVSRPTVATSLVRVLLQGPAPYLTGGRGLPDPGGDLPAASLGAGRWGCGPGGADRR
;
A
#
# COMPACT_ATOMS: atom_id res chain seq x y z
N MET A 1 -43.59 42.81 80.31
CA MET A 1 -42.76 43.21 79.15
C MET A 1 -41.67 42.17 78.98
N ILE A 2 -41.66 41.44 77.86
CA ILE A 2 -40.49 40.90 77.13
C ILE A 2 -41.08 40.20 75.90
N THR A 3 -40.85 40.79 74.73
CA THR A 3 -41.23 40.28 73.42
C THR A 3 -40.07 39.45 72.87
N ALA A 4 -40.28 38.16 72.62
CA ALA A 4 -39.31 37.33 71.89
C ALA A 4 -39.53 37.48 70.38
N ARG A 5 -38.51 37.95 69.66
CA ARG A 5 -38.49 37.98 68.17
C ARG A 5 -38.04 36.62 67.63
N PRO A 6 -38.69 36.06 66.60
CA PRO A 6 -38.17 34.90 65.90
C PRO A 6 -36.99 35.28 64.99
N ILE A 7 -35.94 34.44 65.00
CA ILE A 7 -34.75 34.53 64.14
C ILE A 7 -35.07 33.86 62.79
N PRO A 8 -34.79 34.49 61.63
CA PRO A 8 -35.00 33.85 60.33
C PRO A 8 -33.94 32.78 60.05
N THR A 9 -34.37 31.53 59.89
CA THR A 9 -33.53 30.40 59.51
C THR A 9 -33.24 30.40 58.01
N GLY A 10 -32.08 30.94 57.66
CA GLY A 10 -31.12 30.36 56.71
C GLY A 10 -31.64 29.83 55.36
N ARG A 11 -31.57 30.72 54.35
CA ARG A 11 -31.56 30.50 52.90
C ARG A 11 -30.49 29.45 52.46
N ARG A 12 -30.72 28.15 52.63
CA ARG A 12 -29.72 27.09 52.37
C ARG A 12 -29.93 26.11 51.18
N PRO A 13 -31.02 26.11 50.37
CA PRO A 13 -31.12 25.15 49.26
C PRO A 13 -30.40 25.59 47.98
N ARG A 14 -30.17 26.89 47.77
CA ARG A 14 -29.56 27.42 46.53
C ARG A 14 -28.05 27.22 46.49
N VAL A 15 -27.35 27.44 47.61
CA VAL A 15 -25.89 27.27 47.70
C VAL A 15 -25.50 25.80 47.48
N ARG A 16 -26.26 24.86 48.04
CA ARG A 16 -26.02 23.42 47.85
C ARG A 16 -26.21 22.97 46.40
N ARG A 17 -27.19 23.53 45.69
CA ARG A 17 -27.42 23.24 44.25
C ARG A 17 -26.32 23.82 43.36
N ILE A 18 -25.84 25.02 43.67
CA ILE A 18 -24.72 25.64 42.95
C ILE A 18 -23.44 24.83 43.16
N LEU A 19 -23.18 24.36 44.40
CA LEU A 19 -22.02 23.51 44.68
C LEU A 19 -22.06 22.18 43.92
N LEU A 20 -23.22 21.53 43.85
CA LEU A 20 -23.40 20.28 43.12
C LEU A 20 -23.22 20.47 41.60
N ALA A 21 -23.72 21.58 41.04
CA ALA A 21 -23.55 21.90 39.62
C ALA A 21 -22.08 22.20 39.28
N LEU A 22 -21.37 22.94 40.14
CA LEU A 22 -19.94 23.20 40.00
C LEU A 22 -19.12 21.90 40.11
N LEU A 23 -19.46 21.02 41.03
CA LEU A 23 -18.79 19.72 41.18
C LEU A 23 -18.98 18.85 39.93
N ALA A 24 -20.21 18.78 39.40
CA ALA A 24 -20.50 18.04 38.17
C ALA A 24 -19.78 18.62 36.94
N LEU A 25 -19.68 19.95 36.85
CA LEU A 25 -18.95 20.62 35.78
C LEU A 25 -17.44 20.32 35.84
N ILE A 26 -16.84 20.37 37.04
CA ILE A 26 -15.42 20.06 37.24
C ILE A 26 -15.13 18.60 36.90
N LEU A 27 -16.00 17.65 37.28
CA LEU A 27 -15.84 16.24 36.92
C LEU A 27 -15.99 15.97 35.42
N GLY A 28 -16.82 16.74 34.71
CA GLY A 28 -16.96 16.63 33.25
C GLY A 28 -15.74 17.12 32.47
N LEU A 29 -14.98 18.07 33.03
CA LEU A 29 -13.80 18.66 32.39
C LEU A 29 -12.53 17.80 32.50
N THR A 30 -12.50 16.80 33.40
CA THR A 30 -11.34 15.90 33.57
C THR A 30 -11.42 14.62 32.75
N ALA A 31 -12.43 14.46 31.90
CA ALA A 31 -12.62 13.27 31.06
C ALA A 31 -11.90 13.32 29.70
N CYS A 32 -10.97 14.25 29.49
CA CYS A 32 -10.08 14.20 28.34
C CYS A 32 -9.17 12.97 28.49
N GLY A 33 -9.43 11.92 27.69
CA GLY A 33 -8.62 10.71 27.66
C GLY A 33 -7.15 11.05 27.45
N ARG A 34 -6.32 10.66 28.41
CA ARG A 34 -4.87 10.82 28.32
C ARG A 34 -4.34 9.64 27.50
N ILE A 35 -3.94 9.90 26.25
CA ILE A 35 -3.17 8.93 25.46
C ILE A 35 -1.86 8.70 26.22
N PRO A 36 -1.49 7.45 26.56
CA PRO A 36 -0.19 7.16 27.14
C PRO A 36 0.89 7.56 26.15
N THR A 37 1.65 8.61 26.46
CA THR A 37 2.81 9.04 25.67
C THR A 37 4.08 8.30 26.06
N ASP A 38 4.04 7.56 27.18
CA ASP A 38 5.14 6.74 27.67
C ASP A 38 5.01 5.33 27.09
N GLY A 39 5.68 5.12 25.97
CA GLY A 39 5.97 3.83 25.39
C GLY A 39 7.44 3.80 25.04
N GLN A 40 8.14 2.75 25.44
CA GLN A 40 9.52 2.53 25.03
C GLN A 40 9.55 2.44 23.50
N VAL A 41 10.17 3.42 22.85
CA VAL A 41 10.41 3.40 21.40
C VAL A 41 11.46 2.34 21.17
N TYR A 42 11.02 1.16 20.72
CA TYR A 42 11.94 0.13 20.28
C TYR A 42 12.54 0.55 18.95
N HIS A 43 13.77 1.04 18.99
CA HIS A 43 14.62 1.07 17.81
C HIS A 43 15.11 -0.35 17.59
N TYR A 44 14.50 -1.05 16.64
CA TYR A 44 15.15 -2.23 16.07
C TYR A 44 16.33 -1.69 15.26
N ALA A 45 17.54 -2.11 15.60
CA ALA A 45 18.63 -2.01 14.64
C ALA A 45 18.15 -2.78 13.41
N GLU A 46 18.06 -2.10 12.28
CA GLU A 46 17.90 -2.78 11.01
C GLU A 46 19.07 -3.75 10.93
N ASP A 47 18.79 -5.05 10.96
CA ASP A 47 19.83 -6.04 10.70
C ASP A 47 20.41 -5.68 9.32
N GLU A 48 21.65 -5.21 9.30
CA GLU A 48 22.50 -4.90 8.13
C GLU A 48 22.62 -6.09 7.14
N THR A 49 21.94 -7.20 7.42
CA THR A 49 21.78 -8.38 6.56
C THR A 49 20.80 -8.21 5.41
N SER A 50 19.94 -7.18 5.43
CA SER A 50 19.45 -6.64 4.15
C SER A 50 20.49 -5.65 3.68
N SER A 51 21.52 -6.13 2.99
CA SER A 51 22.28 -5.25 2.10
C SER A 51 21.23 -4.46 1.34
N ALA A 52 21.15 -3.15 1.59
CA ALA A 52 20.45 -2.21 0.76
C ALA A 52 21.16 -2.22 -0.59
N THR A 53 20.98 -3.33 -1.32
CA THR A 53 21.22 -3.39 -2.74
C THR A 53 20.33 -2.27 -3.24
N PRO A 54 20.90 -1.19 -3.79
CA PRO A 54 20.11 -0.08 -4.30
C PRO A 54 19.01 -0.71 -5.13
N THR A 55 17.75 -0.50 -4.75
CA THR A 55 16.61 -0.98 -5.55
C THR A 55 16.93 -0.55 -6.98
N PRO A 56 16.90 -1.46 -7.97
CA PRO A 56 17.23 -1.10 -9.34
C PRO A 56 16.37 0.10 -9.75
N ALA A 57 16.98 1.28 -9.79
CA ALA A 57 16.27 2.51 -10.11
C ALA A 57 15.93 2.44 -11.59
N TYR A 58 14.64 2.28 -11.88
CA TYR A 58 14.17 2.44 -13.24
C TYR A 58 14.11 3.93 -13.51
N SER A 59 14.83 4.38 -14.53
CA SER A 59 14.76 5.77 -14.99
C SER A 59 14.03 5.79 -16.35
N PRO A 60 12.70 5.63 -16.36
CA PRO A 60 11.95 5.71 -17.60
C PRO A 60 12.06 7.11 -18.22
N ALA A 61 11.88 7.19 -19.53
CA ALA A 61 11.84 8.47 -20.23
C ALA A 61 10.45 9.10 -20.14
N GLY A 62 10.40 10.44 -20.10
CA GLY A 62 9.16 11.19 -20.24
C GLY A 62 8.66 11.26 -21.70
N PRO A 63 7.51 11.89 -21.93
CA PRO A 63 6.94 12.05 -23.28
C PRO A 63 7.85 12.92 -24.16
N ARG A 64 7.99 12.54 -25.43
CA ARG A 64 8.75 13.32 -26.42
C ARG A 64 7.83 14.25 -27.18
N GLU A 65 8.42 15.30 -27.75
CA GLU A 65 7.68 16.20 -28.62
C GLU A 65 7.22 15.49 -29.89
N GLY A 66 5.94 15.65 -30.23
CA GLY A 66 5.34 15.04 -31.41
C GLY A 66 4.90 13.59 -31.24
N ASP A 67 5.07 12.99 -30.06
CA ASP A 67 4.55 11.65 -29.77
C ASP A 67 3.04 11.58 -30.04
N ASP A 68 2.61 10.58 -30.78
CA ASP A 68 1.20 10.29 -31.02
C ASP A 68 0.54 9.65 -29.76
N PRO A 69 -0.81 9.56 -29.70
CA PRO A 69 -1.50 9.00 -28.54
C PRO A 69 -1.06 7.59 -28.14
N GLU A 70 -0.72 6.73 -29.10
CA GLU A 70 -0.29 5.36 -28.86
C GLU A 70 1.12 5.32 -28.25
N GLN A 71 2.00 6.19 -28.72
CA GLN A 71 3.34 6.40 -28.15
C GLN A 71 3.27 6.97 -26.73
N ILE A 72 2.40 7.95 -26.49
CA ILE A 72 2.14 8.51 -25.15
C ILE A 72 1.65 7.42 -24.19
N LEU A 73 0.71 6.57 -24.63
CA LEU A 73 0.17 5.51 -23.78
C LEU A 73 1.20 4.43 -23.45
N ARG A 74 1.98 3.98 -24.43
CA ARG A 74 3.06 3.03 -24.19
C ARG A 74 4.12 3.60 -23.25
N GLY A 75 4.53 4.84 -23.47
CA GLY A 75 5.47 5.53 -22.60
C GLY A 75 4.95 5.66 -21.17
N PHE A 76 3.64 5.91 -20.99
CA PHE A 76 3.02 5.92 -19.67
C PHE A 76 3.11 4.56 -18.95
N PHE A 77 2.83 3.44 -19.63
CA PHE A 77 2.98 2.12 -19.03
C PHE A 77 4.44 1.80 -18.67
N GLU A 78 5.40 2.15 -19.53
CA GLU A 78 6.83 2.00 -19.23
C GLU A 78 7.25 2.87 -18.03
N ALA A 79 6.72 4.09 -17.96
CA ALA A 79 6.98 5.04 -16.88
C ALA A 79 6.40 4.61 -15.53
N GLY A 80 5.46 3.65 -15.51
CA GLY A 80 4.97 3.02 -14.29
C GLY A 80 6.04 2.28 -13.48
N THR A 81 7.25 2.08 -14.04
CA THR A 81 8.39 1.52 -13.31
C THR A 81 9.18 2.53 -12.47
N GLY A 82 9.10 3.82 -12.80
CA GLY A 82 9.79 4.88 -12.07
C GLY A 82 8.99 5.32 -10.86
N VAL A 83 9.25 4.71 -9.71
CA VAL A 83 8.49 4.93 -8.45
C VAL A 83 8.96 6.19 -7.70
N GLU A 84 10.04 6.81 -8.16
CA GLU A 84 10.65 8.01 -7.60
C GLU A 84 9.72 9.23 -7.72
N ASP A 85 9.79 10.12 -6.73
CA ASP A 85 9.02 11.36 -6.67
C ASP A 85 7.51 11.17 -6.96
N ASP A 86 6.93 10.09 -6.40
CA ASP A 86 5.53 9.72 -6.61
C ASP A 86 5.17 9.54 -8.09
N TYR A 87 5.99 8.75 -8.79
CA TYR A 87 5.81 8.43 -10.20
C TYR A 87 5.85 9.67 -11.10
N ALA A 88 6.72 10.62 -10.81
CA ALA A 88 6.80 11.92 -11.49
C ALA A 88 6.89 11.80 -13.02
N VAL A 89 7.63 10.80 -13.53
CA VAL A 89 7.74 10.56 -14.97
C VAL A 89 6.42 10.08 -15.56
N ALA A 90 5.73 9.12 -14.93
CA ALA A 90 4.42 8.66 -15.40
C ALA A 90 3.40 9.81 -15.38
N ARG A 91 3.41 10.62 -14.31
CA ARG A 91 2.55 11.81 -14.19
C ARG A 91 2.79 12.83 -15.31
N SER A 92 3.98 12.89 -15.90
CA SER A 92 4.27 13.81 -17.01
C SER A 92 3.55 13.49 -18.33
N PHE A 93 3.07 12.24 -18.51
CA PHE A 93 2.23 11.84 -19.64
C PHE A 93 0.76 12.26 -19.48
N LEU A 94 0.35 12.56 -18.24
CA LEU A 94 -1.02 12.93 -17.90
C LEU A 94 -1.24 14.44 -18.07
N THR A 95 -2.50 14.85 -18.21
CA THR A 95 -2.90 16.25 -18.02
C THR A 95 -2.67 16.67 -16.57
N ARG A 96 -2.46 17.97 -16.31
CA ARG A 96 -2.20 18.47 -14.95
C ARG A 96 -3.30 18.06 -13.95
N ASP A 97 -4.56 18.13 -14.36
CA ASP A 97 -5.69 17.83 -13.48
C ASP A 97 -5.71 16.33 -13.14
N LEU A 98 -5.56 15.46 -14.14
CA LEU A 98 -5.47 14.02 -13.92
C LEU A 98 -4.22 13.63 -13.12
N ALA A 99 -3.08 14.26 -13.40
CA ALA A 99 -1.83 14.05 -12.66
C ALA A 99 -1.95 14.41 -11.18
N ALA A 100 -2.90 15.26 -10.77
CA ALA A 100 -3.11 15.59 -9.37
C ALA A 100 -3.98 14.56 -8.62
N SER A 101 -4.90 13.89 -9.33
CA SER A 101 -5.86 12.93 -8.74
C SER A 101 -5.52 11.47 -9.00
N TRP A 102 -4.62 11.17 -9.94
CA TRP A 102 -4.25 9.81 -10.29
C TRP A 102 -3.47 9.13 -9.16
N SER A 103 -3.89 7.93 -8.80
CA SER A 103 -3.27 7.11 -7.76
C SER A 103 -2.61 5.86 -8.37
N PRO A 104 -1.28 5.77 -8.40
CA PRO A 104 -0.57 4.63 -8.99
C PRO A 104 -0.71 3.32 -8.19
N GLU A 105 -1.02 3.43 -6.90
CA GLU A 105 -1.04 2.29 -5.96
C GLU A 105 -2.42 1.69 -5.72
N ASP A 106 -3.48 2.26 -6.29
CA ASP A 106 -4.85 1.74 -6.09
C ASP A 106 -5.01 0.35 -6.72
N GLU A 107 -4.39 0.13 -7.89
CA GLU A 107 -4.35 -1.16 -8.59
C GLU A 107 -2.94 -1.38 -9.19
N THR A 108 -2.42 -2.59 -9.13
CA THR A 108 -1.24 -3.01 -9.90
C THR A 108 -1.56 -4.27 -10.69
N TRP A 109 -1.47 -4.20 -12.01
CA TRP A 109 -1.71 -5.32 -12.91
C TRP A 109 -0.39 -5.92 -13.40
N VAL A 110 -0.10 -7.14 -12.98
CA VAL A 110 1.09 -7.88 -13.41
C VAL A 110 0.76 -8.74 -14.61
N TYR A 111 1.40 -8.48 -15.75
CA TYR A 111 1.13 -9.17 -17.02
C TYR A 111 2.35 -9.94 -17.55
N ARG A 112 2.12 -10.85 -18.50
CA ARG A 112 3.17 -11.68 -19.14
C ARG A 112 3.32 -11.41 -20.64
N ASP A 113 2.22 -11.40 -21.38
CA ASP A 113 2.23 -11.51 -22.85
C ASP A 113 2.10 -10.17 -23.60
N GLY A 114 2.51 -9.07 -22.94
CA GLY A 114 2.43 -7.71 -23.48
C GLY A 114 1.08 -7.03 -23.25
N ILE A 115 0.99 -5.76 -23.66
CA ILE A 115 -0.26 -4.97 -23.65
C ILE A 115 -0.61 -4.66 -25.11
N THR A 116 -1.85 -4.96 -25.51
CA THR A 116 -2.36 -4.62 -26.84
C THR A 116 -3.03 -3.25 -26.78
N VAL A 117 -2.76 -2.37 -27.74
CA VAL A 117 -3.35 -1.03 -27.81
C VAL A 117 -4.04 -0.85 -29.15
N GLU A 118 -5.30 -0.44 -29.13
CA GLU A 118 -6.13 -0.26 -30.32
C GLU A 118 -6.93 1.05 -30.25
N GLY A 119 -7.45 1.51 -31.38
CA GLY A 119 -8.32 2.70 -31.43
C GLY A 119 -9.71 2.43 -30.85
N ASP A 120 -10.27 3.39 -30.11
CA ASP A 120 -11.59 3.27 -29.45
C ASP A 120 -12.58 4.34 -29.95
N GLY A 121 -12.82 4.35 -31.26
CA GLY A 121 -13.84 5.21 -31.89
C GLY A 121 -13.41 6.66 -32.17
N GLY A 122 -12.10 6.96 -32.18
CA GLY A 122 -11.54 8.28 -32.50
C GLY A 122 -10.01 8.31 -32.44
N GLN A 123 -9.38 9.40 -32.90
CA GLN A 123 -7.92 9.60 -32.77
C GLN A 123 -7.50 9.98 -31.35
N ASP A 124 -8.44 10.40 -30.51
CA ASP A 124 -8.26 10.87 -29.13
C ASP A 124 -8.72 9.83 -28.09
N ARG A 125 -9.02 8.60 -28.53
CA ARG A 125 -9.44 7.50 -27.65
C ARG A 125 -8.74 6.22 -28.06
N LEU A 126 -8.10 5.59 -27.08
CA LEU A 126 -7.50 4.27 -27.24
C LEU A 126 -8.09 3.29 -26.22
N ARG A 127 -8.05 2.02 -26.58
CA ARG A 127 -8.32 0.88 -25.72
C ARG A 127 -7.00 0.14 -25.48
N ALA A 128 -6.69 -0.14 -24.23
CA ALA A 128 -5.58 -1.03 -23.87
C ALA A 128 -6.13 -2.33 -23.28
N GLU A 129 -5.64 -3.46 -23.76
CA GLU A 129 -5.97 -4.79 -23.25
C GLU A 129 -4.73 -5.38 -22.56
N ILE A 130 -4.88 -5.65 -21.27
CA ILE A 130 -3.81 -6.15 -20.41
C ILE A 130 -4.18 -7.56 -19.97
N PRO A 131 -3.44 -8.61 -20.39
CA PRO A 131 -3.63 -9.97 -19.89
C PRO A 131 -3.01 -10.10 -18.50
N VAL A 132 -3.82 -9.86 -17.47
CA VAL A 132 -3.41 -9.80 -16.06
C VAL A 132 -3.25 -11.20 -15.48
N ALA A 133 -2.03 -11.57 -15.13
CA ALA A 133 -1.73 -12.83 -14.43
C ALA A 133 -1.81 -12.68 -12.91
N THR A 134 -1.52 -11.49 -12.37
CA THR A 134 -1.66 -11.19 -10.94
C THR A 134 -2.14 -9.76 -10.77
N HIS A 135 -3.17 -9.56 -9.96
CA HIS A 135 -3.66 -8.24 -9.58
C HIS A 135 -3.31 -7.97 -8.12
N VAL A 136 -2.79 -6.77 -7.82
CA VAL A 136 -2.54 -6.31 -6.44
C VAL A 136 -3.39 -5.09 -6.16
N ASP A 137 -4.19 -5.14 -5.09
CA ASP A 137 -5.06 -4.04 -4.67
C ASP A 137 -4.35 -2.98 -3.81
N ASP A 138 -5.07 -1.92 -3.47
CA ASP A 138 -4.65 -0.80 -2.60
C ASP A 138 -4.24 -1.21 -1.18
N ARG A 139 -4.57 -2.44 -0.76
CA ARG A 139 -4.16 -3.04 0.51
C ARG A 139 -3.02 -4.03 0.35
N GLY A 140 -2.42 -4.13 -0.83
CA GLY A 140 -1.32 -5.04 -1.14
C GLY A 140 -1.74 -6.50 -1.24
N ILE A 141 -3.02 -6.83 -1.42
CA ILE A 141 -3.47 -8.22 -1.58
C ILE A 141 -3.25 -8.63 -3.02
N ALA A 142 -2.41 -9.65 -3.22
CA ALA A 142 -2.18 -10.24 -4.53
C ALA A 142 -3.20 -11.35 -4.81
N THR A 143 -3.88 -11.25 -5.94
CA THR A 143 -4.77 -12.26 -6.52
C THR A 143 -4.15 -12.77 -7.82
N SER A 144 -3.76 -14.04 -7.85
CA SER A 144 -3.20 -14.68 -9.05
C SER A 144 -4.28 -15.46 -9.79
N TYR A 145 -4.20 -15.46 -11.12
CA TYR A 145 -5.12 -16.19 -11.99
C TYR A 145 -4.38 -17.31 -12.71
N ASP A 146 -4.99 -18.49 -12.80
CA ASP A 146 -4.43 -19.64 -13.53
C ASP A 146 -4.37 -19.36 -15.04
N GLU A 147 -5.41 -18.72 -15.56
CA GLU A 147 -5.47 -18.14 -16.91
C GLU A 147 -5.54 -16.61 -16.78
N PRO A 148 -4.78 -15.84 -17.58
CA PRO A 148 -4.77 -14.38 -17.45
C PRO A 148 -6.17 -13.76 -17.64
N ASP A 149 -6.57 -12.90 -16.71
CA ASP A 149 -7.79 -12.11 -16.84
C ASP A 149 -7.52 -10.87 -17.70
N THR A 150 -8.26 -10.70 -18.80
CA THR A 150 -8.02 -9.58 -19.71
C THR A 150 -8.70 -8.32 -19.19
N ARG A 151 -7.88 -7.39 -18.69
CA ARG A 151 -8.32 -6.07 -18.23
C ARG A 151 -8.32 -5.09 -19.40
N THR A 152 -9.49 -4.57 -19.74
CA THR A 152 -9.65 -3.52 -20.75
C THR A 152 -9.68 -2.13 -20.10
N LEU A 153 -8.77 -1.24 -20.52
CA LEU A 153 -8.74 0.16 -20.12
C LEU A 153 -9.17 1.04 -21.28
N HIS A 154 -10.10 1.96 -21.02
CA HIS A 154 -10.46 3.02 -21.97
C HIS A 154 -9.69 4.29 -21.62
N VAL A 155 -8.93 4.80 -22.58
CA VAL A 155 -8.01 5.92 -22.39
C VAL A 155 -8.42 7.09 -23.29
N GLY A 156 -8.56 8.28 -22.69
CA GLY A 156 -8.86 9.51 -23.41
C GLY A 156 -7.64 10.42 -23.50
N PHE A 157 -7.49 11.13 -24.62
CA PHE A 157 -6.37 12.03 -24.89
C PHE A 157 -6.84 13.44 -25.20
N THR A 158 -6.00 14.42 -24.88
CA THR A 158 -6.21 15.81 -25.29
C THR A 158 -4.87 16.46 -25.59
N ARG A 159 -4.90 17.60 -26.29
CA ARG A 159 -3.70 18.39 -26.55
C ARG A 159 -3.52 19.45 -25.48
N VAL A 160 -2.33 19.49 -24.89
CA VAL A 160 -1.86 20.54 -23.97
C VAL A 160 -0.63 21.16 -24.62
N ASP A 161 -0.67 22.47 -24.87
CA ASP A 161 0.42 23.20 -25.54
C ASP A 161 0.86 22.55 -26.88
N GLY A 162 -0.11 22.00 -27.63
CA GLY A 162 0.11 21.32 -28.91
C GLY A 162 0.55 19.85 -28.79
N GLN A 163 0.91 19.38 -27.60
CA GLN A 163 1.40 18.01 -27.34
C GLN A 163 0.28 17.12 -26.80
N TRP A 164 0.28 15.84 -27.14
CA TRP A 164 -0.71 14.88 -26.63
C TRP A 164 -0.46 14.53 -25.16
N ARG A 165 -1.52 14.49 -24.37
CA ARG A 165 -1.53 14.07 -22.96
C ARG A 165 -2.74 13.22 -22.65
N ILE A 166 -2.60 12.29 -21.70
CA ILE A 166 -3.70 11.46 -21.22
C ILE A 166 -4.62 12.32 -20.35
N SER A 167 -5.88 12.41 -20.74
CA SER A 167 -6.92 13.18 -20.06
C SER A 167 -7.81 12.31 -19.17
N SER A 168 -7.87 11.00 -19.44
CA SER A 168 -8.63 10.04 -18.64
C SER A 168 -8.00 8.66 -18.74
N ILE A 169 -7.70 8.04 -17.61
CA ILE A 169 -7.29 6.64 -17.47
C ILE A 169 -7.64 6.16 -16.05
N PRO A 170 -7.96 4.88 -15.82
CA PRO A 170 -8.12 4.34 -14.48
C PRO A 170 -6.84 4.49 -13.64
N ASN A 171 -7.01 4.52 -12.31
CA ASN A 171 -5.90 4.48 -11.37
C ASN A 171 -5.17 3.13 -11.45
N GLY A 172 -3.87 3.16 -11.16
CA GLY A 172 -3.05 1.98 -11.11
C GLY A 172 -1.90 1.93 -12.13
N THR A 173 -1.10 0.89 -12.02
CA THR A 173 0.08 0.65 -12.85
C THR A 173 0.05 -0.74 -13.47
N ALA A 174 0.65 -0.88 -14.65
CA ALA A 174 0.83 -2.16 -15.31
C ALA A 174 2.32 -2.52 -15.34
N LEU A 175 2.68 -3.70 -14.84
CA LEU A 175 4.06 -4.14 -14.74
C LEU A 175 4.22 -5.54 -15.32
N THR A 176 5.35 -5.78 -15.99
CA THR A 176 5.76 -7.16 -16.27
C THR A 176 6.09 -7.89 -14.97
N ARG A 177 6.03 -9.22 -14.98
CA ARG A 177 6.43 -10.05 -13.83
C ARG A 177 7.82 -9.71 -13.30
N THR A 178 8.79 -9.49 -14.20
CA THR A 178 10.17 -9.14 -13.82
C THR A 178 10.28 -7.77 -13.15
N GLN A 179 9.51 -6.77 -13.62
CA GLN A 179 9.48 -5.45 -12.99
C GLN A 179 8.82 -5.53 -11.61
N PHE A 180 7.72 -6.26 -11.49
CA PHE A 180 7.04 -6.48 -10.21
C PHE A 180 7.98 -7.09 -9.16
N GLU A 181 8.70 -8.16 -9.49
CA GLU A 181 9.65 -8.81 -8.56
C GLU A 181 10.80 -7.90 -8.13
N ARG A 182 11.17 -6.93 -8.96
CA ARG A 182 12.22 -5.95 -8.64
C ARG A 182 11.72 -4.82 -7.76
N LEU A 183 10.53 -4.29 -8.06
CA LEU A 183 9.96 -3.11 -7.41
C LEU A 183 9.20 -3.43 -6.12
N PHE A 184 8.54 -4.59 -6.05
CA PHE A 184 7.70 -4.98 -4.92
C PHE A 184 8.44 -5.90 -3.95
N ARG A 185 8.04 -5.85 -2.70
CA ARG A 185 8.42 -6.78 -1.64
C ARG A 185 7.17 -7.30 -0.94
N SER A 186 7.24 -8.55 -0.52
CA SER A 186 6.23 -9.14 0.34
C SER A 186 6.53 -8.81 1.81
N PHE A 187 5.48 -8.51 2.55
CA PHE A 187 5.51 -8.21 3.97
C PHE A 187 4.47 -9.10 4.66
N SER A 188 4.88 -9.76 5.74
CA SER A 188 3.97 -10.55 6.58
C SER A 188 3.40 -9.67 7.68
N LEU A 189 2.12 -9.32 7.57
CA LEU A 189 1.36 -8.79 8.70
C LEU A 189 0.83 -9.96 9.51
N TYR A 190 0.64 -9.79 10.82
CA TYR A 190 0.13 -10.85 11.68
C TYR A 190 -1.16 -10.40 12.33
N PHE A 191 -2.20 -11.21 12.17
CA PHE A 191 -3.50 -11.02 12.82
C PHE A 191 -3.83 -12.21 13.69
N TYR A 192 -4.49 -11.98 14.82
CA TYR A 192 -4.94 -13.06 15.67
C TYR A 192 -6.10 -13.82 15.04
N ASP A 193 -6.11 -15.14 15.22
CA ASP A 193 -7.29 -15.96 14.93
C ASP A 193 -8.46 -15.56 15.87
N PRO A 194 -9.71 -15.95 15.57
CA PRO A 194 -10.87 -15.58 16.40
C PRO A 194 -10.77 -16.03 17.87
N THR A 195 -9.95 -17.04 18.18
CA THR A 195 -9.70 -17.49 19.57
C THR A 195 -8.60 -16.70 20.28
N TYR A 196 -7.90 -15.80 19.58
CA TYR A 196 -6.74 -15.05 20.08
C TYR A 196 -5.58 -15.93 20.58
N THR A 197 -5.48 -17.15 20.05
CA THR A 197 -4.46 -18.12 20.46
C THR A 197 -3.27 -18.09 19.51
N TYR A 198 -3.52 -17.91 18.21
CA TYR A 198 -2.52 -18.00 17.17
C TYR A 198 -2.44 -16.72 16.35
N ALA A 199 -1.22 -16.30 16.02
CA ALA A 199 -0.96 -15.26 15.05
C ALA A 199 -0.89 -15.88 13.64
N VAL A 200 -1.80 -15.46 12.77
CA VAL A 200 -1.90 -15.93 11.39
C VAL A 200 -1.20 -14.91 10.48
N PRO A 201 -0.22 -15.33 9.66
CA PRO A 201 0.43 -14.45 8.71
C PRO A 201 -0.52 -14.07 7.55
N ASP A 202 -0.50 -12.79 7.20
CA ASP A 202 -1.22 -12.15 6.09
C ASP A 202 -0.17 -11.49 5.18
N ILE A 203 0.06 -12.07 4.00
CA ILE A 203 1.11 -11.62 3.08
C ILE A 203 0.59 -10.46 2.23
N ARG A 204 1.27 -9.31 2.32
CA ARG A 204 0.97 -8.10 1.55
C ARG A 204 2.13 -7.69 0.65
N TRP A 205 1.83 -7.22 -0.55
CA TRP A 205 2.82 -6.78 -1.53
C TRP A 205 2.80 -5.26 -1.65
N PHE A 206 3.95 -4.62 -1.43
CA PHE A 206 4.11 -3.18 -1.58
C PHE A 206 5.38 -2.83 -2.33
N VAL A 207 5.37 -1.68 -2.99
CA VAL A 207 6.58 -1.08 -3.57
C VAL A 207 7.60 -0.82 -2.47
N SER A 208 8.84 -1.23 -2.70
CA SER A 208 9.96 -1.08 -1.78
C SER A 208 10.49 0.35 -1.78
N ARG A 209 9.89 1.22 -0.95
CA ARG A 209 10.26 2.64 -0.80
C ARG A 209 10.17 3.11 0.65
N PRO A 210 10.79 4.25 1.02
CA PRO A 210 10.85 4.72 2.41
C PRO A 210 9.49 4.88 3.11
N THR A 211 8.42 5.13 2.34
CA THR A 211 7.06 5.33 2.88
C THR A 211 6.29 4.03 3.15
N VAL A 212 6.86 2.85 2.86
CA VAL A 212 6.17 1.56 2.97
C VAL A 212 5.64 1.27 4.38
N ALA A 213 6.37 1.69 5.43
CA ALA A 213 5.94 1.51 6.82
C ALA A 213 4.58 2.16 7.10
N THR A 214 4.32 3.35 6.54
CA THR A 214 3.04 4.05 6.68
C THR A 214 1.90 3.29 6.01
N SER A 215 2.14 2.72 4.83
CA SER A 215 1.16 1.88 4.12
C SER A 215 0.85 0.60 4.90
N LEU A 216 1.88 -0.05 5.46
CA LEU A 216 1.71 -1.25 6.29
C LEU A 216 0.89 -0.98 7.54
N VAL A 217 1.17 0.12 8.27
CA VAL A 217 0.38 0.51 9.45
C VAL A 217 -1.07 0.81 9.06
N ARG A 218 -1.29 1.51 7.94
CA ARG A 218 -2.65 1.79 7.45
C ARG A 218 -3.44 0.51 7.20
N VAL A 219 -2.85 -0.46 6.49
CA VAL A 219 -3.51 -1.74 6.21
C VAL A 219 -3.69 -2.57 7.47
N LEU A 220 -2.72 -2.56 8.40
CA LEU A 220 -2.86 -3.22 9.70
C LEU A 220 -4.08 -2.69 10.48
N LEU A 221 -4.32 -1.38 10.45
CA LEU A 221 -5.49 -0.75 11.08
C LEU A 221 -6.81 -1.05 10.36
N GLN A 222 -6.79 -1.37 9.07
CA GLN A 222 -7.97 -1.81 8.32
C GLN A 222 -8.35 -3.26 8.62
N GLY A 223 -7.44 -4.04 9.21
CA GLY A 223 -7.68 -5.42 9.62
C GLY A 223 -7.21 -6.47 8.61
N PRO A 224 -7.51 -7.75 8.90
CA PRO A 224 -7.02 -8.88 8.11
C PRO A 224 -7.63 -8.90 6.70
N ALA A 225 -6.93 -9.56 5.78
CA ALA A 225 -7.44 -9.75 4.43
C ALA A 225 -8.74 -10.58 4.43
N PRO A 226 -9.64 -10.40 3.43
CA PRO A 226 -10.93 -11.09 3.37
C PRO A 226 -10.79 -12.61 3.41
N TYR A 227 -9.75 -13.15 2.78
CA TYR A 227 -9.46 -14.58 2.76
C TYR A 227 -9.11 -15.15 4.16
N LEU A 228 -8.77 -14.31 5.14
CA LEU A 228 -8.58 -14.71 6.54
C LEU A 228 -9.87 -14.62 7.38
N THR A 229 -10.83 -13.80 6.95
CA THR A 229 -12.12 -13.62 7.65
C THR A 229 -13.15 -14.68 7.30
N GLY A 230 -12.97 -15.39 6.17
CA GLY A 230 -13.83 -16.46 5.70
C GLY A 230 -13.10 -17.79 5.72
N GLY A 231 -13.17 -18.51 6.85
CA GLY A 231 -12.68 -19.89 6.94
C GLY A 231 -13.40 -20.84 5.97
N ARG A 232 -12.92 -20.88 4.73
CA ARG A 232 -13.01 -22.02 3.80
C ARG A 232 -11.72 -22.07 3.01
N GLY A 233 -10.78 -22.88 3.51
CA GLY A 233 -9.64 -23.40 2.77
C GLY A 233 -8.54 -22.38 2.46
N LEU A 234 -7.50 -22.38 3.29
CA LEU A 234 -6.15 -22.16 2.76
C LEU A 234 -5.95 -23.18 1.62
N PRO A 235 -5.53 -22.79 0.40
CA PRO A 235 -4.94 -23.75 -0.52
C PRO A 235 -3.73 -24.36 0.19
N ASP A 236 -3.79 -25.67 0.40
CA ASP A 236 -2.65 -26.45 0.92
C ASP A 236 -1.36 -25.95 0.25
N PRO A 237 -0.34 -25.50 1.01
CA PRO A 237 0.99 -25.26 0.47
C PRO A 237 1.67 -26.61 0.20
N GLY A 238 1.03 -27.45 -0.62
CA GLY A 238 1.53 -28.72 -1.15
C GLY A 238 2.51 -28.53 -2.32
N GLY A 239 3.34 -27.49 -2.22
CA GLY A 239 4.49 -27.28 -3.09
C GLY A 239 5.68 -26.98 -2.19
N ASP A 240 6.55 -27.97 -2.04
CA ASP A 240 7.76 -27.94 -1.20
C ASP A 240 8.46 -26.57 -1.25
N LEU A 241 8.36 -25.80 -0.17
CA LEU A 241 9.34 -24.76 0.11
C LEU A 241 10.57 -25.46 0.71
N PRO A 242 11.76 -25.36 0.10
CA PRO A 242 12.97 -25.81 0.76
C PRO A 242 13.11 -24.99 2.05
N ALA A 243 13.12 -25.69 3.19
CA ALA A 243 13.51 -25.11 4.46
C ALA A 243 14.79 -24.30 4.25
N ALA A 244 14.74 -23.00 4.52
CA ALA A 244 15.91 -22.17 4.63
C ALA A 244 16.76 -22.71 5.79
N SER A 245 17.60 -23.69 5.47
CA SER A 245 18.66 -24.15 6.35
C SER A 245 19.59 -22.97 6.55
N LEU A 246 19.70 -22.52 7.81
CA LEU A 246 20.80 -21.70 8.26
C LEU A 246 22.07 -22.53 8.05
N GLY A 247 22.69 -22.37 6.89
CA GLY A 247 23.91 -23.05 6.50
C GLY A 247 25.07 -22.58 7.36
N ALA A 248 25.35 -23.31 8.43
CA ALA A 248 26.65 -23.29 9.07
C ALA A 248 27.69 -23.73 8.04
N GLY A 249 28.52 -22.79 7.60
CA GLY A 249 29.58 -23.03 6.64
C GLY A 249 30.56 -24.10 7.13
N ARG A 250 30.79 -25.12 6.28
CA ARG A 250 31.93 -26.03 6.39
C ARG A 250 32.47 -26.26 4.99
N TRP A 251 33.47 -25.49 4.61
CA TRP A 251 34.29 -25.74 3.42
C TRP A 251 35.16 -26.97 3.70
N GLY A 252 34.84 -28.09 3.07
CA GLY A 252 35.67 -29.30 3.04
C GLY A 252 36.50 -29.34 1.76
N CYS A 253 37.80 -29.52 1.90
CA CYS A 253 38.75 -29.74 0.80
C CYS A 253 38.35 -30.96 -0.05
N GLY A 254 38.25 -30.77 -1.37
CA GLY A 254 38.14 -31.88 -2.33
C GLY A 254 39.50 -32.56 -2.58
N PRO A 255 39.55 -33.89 -2.81
CA PRO A 255 40.78 -34.57 -3.15
C PRO A 255 41.09 -34.38 -4.64
N GLY A 256 42.28 -33.87 -4.93
CA GLY A 256 42.83 -33.84 -6.29
C GLY A 256 43.11 -35.25 -6.79
N GLY A 257 42.38 -35.65 -7.82
CA GLY A 257 42.66 -36.86 -8.60
C GLY A 257 43.96 -36.68 -9.37
N ALA A 258 44.91 -37.56 -9.09
CA ALA A 258 46.06 -37.81 -9.92
C ALA A 258 45.64 -38.67 -11.11
N ASP A 259 46.04 -38.30 -12.32
CA ASP A 259 46.44 -39.31 -13.28
C ASP A 259 47.63 -38.85 -14.14
N ARG A 260 48.62 -39.74 -14.21
CA ARG A 260 49.79 -39.71 -15.08
C ARG A 260 49.69 -40.94 -15.96
N ARG A 261 49.50 -40.75 -17.26
CA ARG A 261 50.31 -41.25 -18.39
C ARG A 261 49.50 -41.23 -19.67
#